data_AF-A0A8D1K3G2-F1
#
_entry.id   AF-A0A8D1K3G2-F1
#
_cell.length_a   1.000
_cell.length_b   1.000
_cell.length_c   1.000
_cell.angle_alpha   90.00
_cell.angle_beta   90.00
_cell.angle_gamma   90.00
#
_symmetry.space_group_name_H-M   'P 1'
#
loop_
_entity.id
_entity.type
_entity.pdbx_description
1 polymer ?
#
loop_
_entity_poly.entity_id
_entity_poly.type
_entity_poly.pdbx_seq_one_letter_code
_entity_poly.pdbx_strand_id
1 'polypeptide(L)'
;MRVQVVCLHGVSVSLLAMTLGCWRGLGVLGLVAPLPWVLSSNSASLQVVNHDTRRFRFALPSPQHILGLPVGQHIYLSARIDGNLVIRPYTPVSSDDDKGFVDLVIKVYFKDTHPKFPAGGKMSQYLESMKIGDTIEFRGPNGLLVYQGKGKFAIRPDKKSSPVIKTVKSVGMIAGGTGITPMLQVIRAIMKDPDDHTVCHLLFANQTEKDILLRPELEELRNEHSARFKLWYTVDRAPEGESGPRRGAFCLHGLLGCSRWGCVREEGSEGSRHHWGLNARRPPPGPQAFPCLRRPSLGSLRGRSPGPVLGSRVVAVCTS
;
A
#
# COMPACT_ATOMS: atom_id res chain seq x y z
N MET A 1 -12.94 38.68 54.45
CA MET A 1 -12.32 39.88 53.83
C MET A 1 -11.22 39.42 52.89
N ARG A 2 -11.29 39.90 51.64
CA ARG A 2 -10.25 40.03 50.59
C ARG A 2 -9.55 38.79 50.00
N VAL A 3 -9.74 38.68 48.69
CA VAL A 3 -9.07 37.92 47.63
C VAL A 3 -7.64 38.44 47.41
N GLN A 4 -6.71 37.59 46.94
CA GLN A 4 -5.75 38.03 45.94
C GLN A 4 -5.24 36.87 45.05
N VAL A 5 -5.44 37.08 43.73
CA VAL A 5 -4.88 36.36 42.59
C VAL A 5 -3.73 37.20 42.05
N VAL A 6 -2.62 36.60 41.59
CA VAL A 6 -1.69 37.26 40.65
C VAL A 6 -1.19 36.24 39.62
N CYS A 7 -1.54 36.48 38.36
CA CYS A 7 -0.86 35.99 37.15
C CYS A 7 0.23 36.97 36.73
N LEU A 8 1.33 36.51 36.12
CA LEU A 8 2.21 37.34 35.29
C LEU A 8 2.87 36.51 34.16
N HIS A 9 2.52 36.87 32.91
CA HIS A 9 3.29 37.00 31.65
C HIS A 9 4.77 36.50 31.68
N GLY A 10 5.35 35.78 30.70
CA GLY A 10 5.18 35.79 29.26
C GLY A 10 6.22 36.68 28.58
N VAL A 11 7.44 36.20 28.26
CA VAL A 11 8.36 36.79 27.24
C VAL A 11 9.29 35.70 26.66
N SER A 12 9.44 35.76 25.33
CA SER A 12 10.26 34.95 24.42
C SER A 12 11.68 35.49 24.28
N VAL A 13 12.69 34.63 24.02
CA VAL A 13 13.97 35.03 23.40
C VAL A 13 14.40 33.98 22.38
N SER A 14 14.78 34.44 21.18
CA SER A 14 15.30 33.66 20.06
C SER A 14 16.69 34.15 19.65
N LEU A 15 17.48 33.23 19.04
CA LEU A 15 18.70 33.42 18.21
C LEU A 15 19.98 33.90 18.94
N LEU A 16 21.23 33.51 18.64
CA LEU A 16 21.86 32.84 17.49
C LEU A 16 23.29 32.32 17.87
N ALA A 17 23.70 31.20 17.25
CA ALA A 17 25.03 30.69 16.85
C ALA A 17 26.37 30.85 17.65
N MET A 18 27.01 29.68 17.79
CA MET A 18 28.42 29.31 17.57
C MET A 18 29.57 30.04 18.29
N THR A 19 30.27 29.28 19.15
CA THR A 19 31.74 29.24 19.20
C THR A 19 32.26 27.82 19.51
N LEU A 20 33.38 27.49 18.89
CA LEU A 20 34.13 26.23 18.94
C LEU A 20 34.75 25.96 20.32
N GLY A 21 34.88 24.68 20.69
CA GLY A 21 35.86 24.29 21.73
C GLY A 21 35.53 23.03 22.53
N CYS A 22 35.90 21.87 21.98
CA CYS A 22 36.53 20.73 22.66
C CYS A 22 36.15 20.47 24.14
N TRP A 23 35.42 19.39 24.42
CA TRP A 23 35.69 18.56 25.61
C TRP A 23 35.39 17.08 25.34
N ARG A 24 36.27 16.27 25.93
CA ARG A 24 36.50 14.85 25.68
C ARG A 24 35.45 13.97 26.36
N GLY A 25 35.14 12.84 25.71
CA GLY A 25 35.06 11.55 26.39
C GLY A 25 33.89 11.31 27.35
N LEU A 26 32.69 11.11 26.80
CA LEU A 26 31.78 10.08 27.31
C LEU A 26 31.17 9.36 26.11
N GLY A 27 31.47 8.07 25.99
CA GLY A 27 30.88 7.19 24.99
C GLY A 27 29.39 7.05 25.22
N VAL A 28 28.62 7.92 24.60
CA VAL A 28 27.18 7.72 24.42
C VAL A 28 27.04 6.75 23.26
N LEU A 29 26.56 5.53 23.54
CA LEU A 29 26.01 4.65 22.52
C LEU A 29 24.96 5.44 21.75
N GLY A 30 25.34 5.93 20.56
CA GLY A 30 24.45 6.57 19.61
C GLY A 30 23.47 5.55 19.06
N LEU A 31 22.42 5.26 19.82
CA LEU A 31 21.16 4.80 19.25
C LEU A 31 20.60 5.99 18.46
N VAL A 32 21.04 6.11 17.20
CA VAL A 32 20.34 6.90 16.19
C VAL A 32 19.02 6.17 15.93
N ALA A 33 18.05 6.34 16.81
CA ALA A 33 16.68 6.01 16.52
C ALA A 33 16.24 6.95 15.38
N PRO A 34 15.70 6.44 14.26
CA PRO A 34 15.19 7.33 13.22
C PRO A 34 14.01 8.10 13.82
N LEU A 35 14.23 9.39 14.06
CA LEU A 35 13.15 10.31 14.40
C LEU A 35 12.12 10.27 13.26
N PRO A 36 10.81 10.32 13.56
CA PRO A 36 9.80 10.44 12.51
C PRO A 36 10.04 11.76 11.78
N TRP A 37 10.58 11.66 10.57
CA TRP A 37 10.82 12.82 9.71
C TRP A 37 9.47 13.48 9.39
N VAL A 38 9.34 14.77 9.67
CA VAL A 38 8.24 15.62 9.18
C VAL A 38 8.79 16.43 8.02
N LEU A 39 8.54 15.97 6.79
CA LEU A 39 8.84 16.75 5.61
C LEU A 39 7.62 17.65 5.33
N SER A 40 7.82 18.97 5.42
CA SER A 40 6.94 19.93 4.77
C SER A 40 7.42 20.05 3.33
N SER A 41 6.71 19.41 2.40
CA SER A 41 7.02 19.51 0.98
C SER A 41 6.54 20.84 0.42
N ASN A 42 7.38 21.51 -0.37
CA ASN A 42 7.01 22.74 -1.09
C ASN A 42 6.47 22.38 -2.48
N SER A 43 5.34 22.97 -2.86
CA SER A 43 4.69 22.86 -4.17
C SER A 43 4.24 21.45 -4.57
N ALA A 44 2.94 21.19 -4.36
CA ALA A 44 2.25 20.09 -5.01
C ALA A 44 2.02 20.42 -6.50
N SER A 45 2.46 19.57 -7.45
CA SER A 45 1.90 19.60 -8.81
C SER A 45 0.83 18.50 -8.95
N LEU A 46 -0.27 18.83 -9.62
CA LEU A 46 -1.45 17.98 -9.75
C LEU A 46 -1.61 17.55 -11.22
N GLN A 47 -1.62 16.25 -11.46
CA GLN A 47 -1.97 15.68 -12.76
C GLN A 47 -3.23 14.83 -12.64
N VAL A 48 -4.21 15.07 -13.51
CA VAL A 48 -5.42 14.24 -13.62
C VAL A 48 -5.05 12.94 -14.32
N VAL A 49 -5.26 11.80 -13.62
CA VAL A 49 -5.02 10.45 -14.19
C VAL A 49 -6.30 9.96 -14.86
N ASN A 50 -7.43 10.06 -14.17
CA ASN A 50 -8.76 9.77 -14.71
C ASN A 50 -9.81 10.62 -13.94
N HIS A 51 -11.10 10.30 -14.10
CA HIS A 51 -12.20 11.05 -13.48
C HIS A 51 -12.04 11.31 -11.97
N ASP A 52 -11.57 10.32 -11.22
CA ASP A 52 -11.49 10.39 -9.75
C ASP A 52 -10.09 10.08 -9.21
N THR A 53 -9.06 10.00 -10.05
CA THR A 53 -7.69 9.73 -9.61
C THR A 53 -6.76 10.83 -10.07
N ARG A 54 -5.83 11.19 -9.18
CA ARG A 54 -4.81 12.20 -9.41
C ARG A 54 -3.43 11.66 -9.08
N ARG A 55 -2.41 12.21 -9.74
CA ARG A 55 -1.02 12.13 -9.31
C ARG A 55 -0.63 13.45 -8.67
N PHE A 56 -0.29 13.38 -7.39
CA PHE A 56 0.22 14.50 -6.60
C PHE A 56 1.74 14.37 -6.49
N ARG A 57 2.46 15.37 -6.97
CA ARG A 57 3.92 15.45 -6.84
C ARG A 57 4.28 16.46 -5.78
N PHE A 58 5.03 16.03 -4.78
CA PHE A 58 5.47 16.85 -3.66
C PHE A 58 6.99 17.02 -3.73
N ALA A 59 7.53 18.26 -3.73
CA ALA A 59 8.98 18.46 -3.69
C ALA A 59 9.58 18.09 -2.32
N LEU A 60 10.74 17.46 -2.32
CA LEU A 60 11.55 17.19 -1.12
C LEU A 60 12.33 18.45 -0.70
N PRO A 61 12.96 18.50 0.49
CA PRO A 61 13.65 19.70 0.99
C PRO A 61 14.73 20.27 0.06
N SER A 62 15.35 19.42 -0.76
CA SER A 62 16.20 19.87 -1.85
C SER A 62 16.05 18.98 -3.08
N PRO A 63 16.43 19.46 -4.28
CA PRO A 63 16.39 18.67 -5.51
C PRO A 63 17.28 17.41 -5.49
N GLN A 64 18.20 17.28 -4.54
CA GLN A 64 19.10 16.14 -4.39
C GLN A 64 18.61 15.12 -3.35
N HIS A 65 17.61 15.48 -2.54
CA HIS A 65 17.05 14.57 -1.56
C HIS A 65 16.32 13.41 -2.22
N ILE A 66 16.34 12.26 -1.56
CA ILE A 66 15.49 11.12 -1.83
C ILE A 66 14.50 10.97 -0.66
N LEU A 67 13.40 10.25 -0.87
CA LEU A 67 12.41 10.07 0.19
C LEU A 67 12.95 9.20 1.33
N GLY A 68 13.79 8.21 1.03
CA GLY A 68 14.31 7.24 1.99
C GLY A 68 13.25 6.22 2.37
N LEU A 69 12.55 5.65 1.37
CA LEU A 69 11.45 4.72 1.57
C LEU A 69 11.84 3.30 1.10
N PRO A 70 12.14 2.38 2.03
CA PRO A 70 12.37 0.98 1.69
C PRO A 70 11.19 0.38 0.92
N VAL A 71 11.49 -0.40 -0.13
CA VAL A 71 10.48 -1.02 -0.99
C VAL A 71 9.57 -1.94 -0.15
N GLY A 72 8.26 -1.77 -0.26
CA GLY A 72 7.25 -2.48 0.53
C GLY A 72 6.71 -1.70 1.74
N GLN A 73 7.25 -0.51 2.00
CA GLN A 73 6.77 0.40 3.04
C GLN A 73 5.95 1.57 2.46
N HIS A 74 5.29 2.31 3.34
CA HIS A 74 4.44 3.45 3.03
C HIS A 74 4.75 4.64 3.94
N ILE A 75 4.25 5.81 3.56
CA ILE A 75 4.27 7.02 4.38
C ILE A 75 2.87 7.32 4.91
N TYR A 76 2.76 8.16 5.93
CA TYR A 76 1.51 8.74 6.39
C TYR A 76 1.47 10.21 6.02
N LEU A 77 0.31 10.64 5.52
CA LEU A 77 -0.04 12.05 5.44
C LEU A 77 -0.85 12.43 6.68
N SER A 78 -0.52 13.56 7.30
CA SER A 78 -1.29 14.14 8.40
C SER A 78 -1.72 15.57 8.09
N ALA A 79 -3.01 15.86 8.33
CA ALA A 79 -3.58 17.20 8.21
C ALA A 79 -4.69 17.41 9.24
N ARG A 80 -4.91 18.67 9.64
CA ARG A 80 -6.09 19.07 10.41
C ARG A 80 -7.22 19.41 9.43
N ILE A 81 -8.26 18.60 9.41
CA ILE A 81 -9.42 18.74 8.52
C ILE A 81 -10.66 18.89 9.41
N ASP A 82 -11.37 20.01 9.29
CA ASP A 82 -12.54 20.34 10.11
C ASP A 82 -12.27 20.20 11.63
N GLY A 83 -11.16 20.77 12.09
CA GLY A 83 -10.72 20.72 13.48
C GLY A 83 -10.17 19.36 13.97
N ASN A 84 -10.23 18.31 13.15
CA ASN A 84 -9.80 16.96 13.51
C ASN A 84 -8.47 16.58 12.85
N LEU A 85 -7.56 15.95 13.61
CA LEU A 85 -6.35 15.37 13.04
C LEU A 85 -6.68 14.11 12.24
N VAL A 86 -6.46 14.16 10.93
CA VAL A 86 -6.67 13.04 10.01
C VAL A 86 -5.32 12.52 9.55
N ILE A 87 -5.06 11.23 9.77
CA ILE A 87 -3.83 10.55 9.37
C ILE A 87 -4.17 9.40 8.43
N ARG A 88 -3.54 9.32 7.25
CA ARG A 88 -3.80 8.25 6.28
C ARG A 88 -2.51 7.73 5.64
N PRO A 89 -2.37 6.40 5.47
CA PRO A 89 -1.23 5.82 4.79
C PRO A 89 -1.35 5.98 3.27
N TYR A 90 -0.23 6.25 2.62
CA TYR A 90 -0.09 6.24 1.16
C TYR A 90 1.23 5.61 0.78
N THR A 91 1.22 4.75 -0.23
CA THR A 91 2.44 4.22 -0.82
C THR A 91 2.78 5.04 -2.06
N PRO A 92 3.92 5.75 -2.07
CA PRO A 92 4.41 6.44 -3.25
C PRO A 92 4.60 5.50 -4.44
N VAL A 93 4.40 6.06 -5.63
CA VAL A 93 4.69 5.37 -6.89
C VAL A 93 6.09 5.71 -7.43
N SER A 94 6.70 6.76 -6.92
CA SER A 94 8.13 7.08 -7.09
C SER A 94 9.01 6.18 -6.23
N SER A 95 10.30 6.06 -6.58
CA SER A 95 11.31 5.33 -5.80
C SER A 95 12.38 6.28 -5.24
N ASP A 96 13.31 5.74 -4.46
CA ASP A 96 14.49 6.48 -3.99
C ASP A 96 15.50 6.81 -5.12
N ASP A 97 15.21 6.40 -6.36
CA ASP A 97 15.96 6.87 -7.53
C ASP A 97 15.50 8.25 -8.01
N ASP A 98 14.25 8.61 -7.69
CA ASP A 98 13.64 9.88 -8.01
C ASP A 98 14.12 10.94 -7.01
N LYS A 99 14.99 11.84 -7.48
CA LYS A 99 15.55 12.91 -6.64
C LYS A 99 14.67 14.15 -6.66
N GLY A 100 14.49 14.75 -5.50
CA GLY A 100 13.86 16.05 -5.33
C GLY A 100 12.34 16.04 -5.25
N PHE A 101 11.68 14.90 -5.47
CA PHE A 101 10.22 14.81 -5.39
C PHE A 101 9.72 13.44 -4.93
N VAL A 102 8.44 13.39 -4.54
CA VAL A 102 7.69 12.16 -4.29
C VAL A 102 6.33 12.23 -4.98
N ASP A 103 5.97 11.17 -5.72
CA ASP A 103 4.68 11.06 -6.41
C ASP A 103 3.73 10.13 -5.66
N LEU A 104 2.51 10.62 -5.38
CA LEU A 104 1.40 9.85 -4.83
C LEU A 104 0.27 9.76 -5.86
N VAL A 105 -0.19 8.55 -6.15
CA VAL A 105 -1.39 8.32 -6.96
C VAL A 105 -2.56 8.04 -6.03
N ILE A 106 -3.54 8.94 -6.02
CA ILE A 106 -4.61 8.96 -5.02
C ILE A 106 -5.96 9.05 -5.72
N LYS A 107 -6.85 8.11 -5.38
CA LYS A 107 -8.26 8.15 -5.73
C LYS A 107 -9.00 9.09 -4.78
N VAL A 108 -9.67 10.09 -5.36
CA VAL A 108 -10.49 11.10 -4.71
C VAL A 108 -11.90 10.57 -4.53
N TYR A 109 -12.25 10.29 -3.28
CA TYR A 109 -13.63 9.92 -2.91
C TYR A 109 -14.46 11.19 -2.73
N PHE A 110 -15.10 11.66 -3.79
CA PHE A 110 -15.97 12.84 -3.75
C PHE A 110 -17.23 12.60 -2.89
N LYS A 111 -17.68 13.67 -2.23
CA LYS A 111 -19.00 13.70 -1.57
C LYS A 111 -20.13 13.45 -2.57
N ASP A 112 -21.27 12.99 -2.05
CA ASP A 112 -22.53 12.80 -2.78
C ASP A 112 -22.45 11.86 -3.99
N THR A 113 -21.38 11.08 -4.12
CA THR A 113 -21.14 10.17 -5.24
C THR A 113 -21.53 8.72 -4.92
N HIS A 114 -21.26 8.27 -3.70
CA HIS A 114 -21.53 6.89 -3.28
C HIS A 114 -22.59 6.85 -2.18
N PRO A 115 -23.70 6.09 -2.34
CA PRO A 115 -24.83 6.13 -1.41
C PRO A 115 -24.47 5.69 0.02
N LYS A 116 -23.51 4.76 0.17
CA LYS A 116 -23.02 4.34 1.50
C LYS A 116 -22.04 5.33 2.15
N PHE A 117 -21.48 6.26 1.39
CA PHE A 117 -20.44 7.18 1.84
C PHE A 117 -20.72 8.61 1.34
N PRO A 118 -21.85 9.22 1.74
CA PRO A 118 -22.27 10.52 1.21
C PRO A 118 -21.28 11.65 1.53
N ALA A 119 -20.57 11.57 2.67
CA ALA A 119 -19.55 12.56 3.03
C ALA A 119 -18.24 12.47 2.22
N GLY A 120 -18.05 11.41 1.42
CA GLY A 120 -16.81 11.16 0.71
C GLY A 120 -15.60 10.86 1.63
N GLY A 121 -14.40 10.99 1.08
CA GLY A 121 -13.14 10.77 1.78
C GLY A 121 -12.54 12.07 2.32
N LYS A 122 -12.29 12.14 3.64
CA LYS A 122 -11.72 13.34 4.28
C LYS A 122 -10.37 13.76 3.69
N MET A 123 -9.37 12.88 3.78
CA MET A 123 -8.01 13.19 3.32
C MET A 123 -7.94 13.35 1.80
N SER A 124 -8.66 12.52 1.04
CA SER A 124 -8.60 12.59 -0.42
C SER A 124 -9.24 13.87 -0.98
N GLN A 125 -10.34 14.34 -0.39
CA GLN A 125 -10.95 15.63 -0.76
C GLN A 125 -10.09 16.81 -0.30
N TYR A 126 -9.46 16.71 0.88
CA TYR A 126 -8.50 17.71 1.33
C TYR A 126 -7.34 17.87 0.34
N LEU A 127 -6.74 16.76 -0.10
CA LEU A 127 -5.68 16.77 -1.10
C LEU A 127 -6.15 17.37 -2.44
N GLU A 128 -7.34 17.01 -2.93
CA GLU A 128 -7.91 17.61 -4.14
C GLU A 128 -8.12 19.14 -4.00
N SER A 129 -8.39 19.62 -2.79
CA SER A 129 -8.58 21.06 -2.52
C SER A 129 -7.28 21.85 -2.34
N MET A 130 -6.13 21.17 -2.23
CA MET A 130 -4.84 21.84 -2.06
C MET A 130 -4.46 22.63 -3.31
N LYS A 131 -3.88 23.80 -3.09
CA LYS A 131 -3.32 24.64 -4.14
C LYS A 131 -1.83 24.37 -4.29
N ILE A 132 -1.30 24.69 -5.46
CA ILE A 132 0.15 24.66 -5.69
C ILE A 132 0.80 25.62 -4.68
N GLY A 133 1.76 25.11 -3.92
CA GLY A 133 2.44 25.84 -2.85
C GLY A 133 1.99 25.44 -1.44
N ASP A 134 0.80 24.86 -1.30
CA ASP A 134 0.34 24.33 -0.02
C ASP A 134 1.21 23.14 0.41
N THR A 135 1.36 22.99 1.73
CA THR A 135 2.20 21.95 2.33
C THR A 135 1.35 20.95 3.10
N ILE A 136 1.85 19.71 3.23
CA ILE A 136 1.25 18.67 4.04
C ILE A 136 2.34 17.89 4.77
N GLU A 137 2.04 17.40 5.98
CA GLU A 137 3.00 16.65 6.77
C GLU A 137 3.12 15.21 6.27
N PHE A 138 4.34 14.81 5.91
CA PHE A 138 4.72 13.42 5.67
C PHE A 138 5.32 12.81 6.95
N ARG A 139 4.99 11.55 7.26
CA ARG A 139 5.64 10.76 8.32
C ARG A 139 5.95 9.36 7.83
N GLY A 140 7.18 8.89 8.03
CA GLY A 140 7.59 7.55 7.61
C GLY A 140 9.08 7.30 7.77
N PRO A 141 9.58 6.18 7.24
CA PRO A 141 8.82 5.10 6.59
C PRO A 141 8.10 4.18 7.59
N ASN A 142 7.03 3.50 7.16
CA ASN A 142 6.30 2.53 7.98
C ASN A 142 5.87 1.32 7.15
N GLY A 143 5.84 0.14 7.78
CA GLY A 143 5.41 -1.09 7.11
C GLY A 143 6.11 -2.29 7.72
N LEU A 144 5.44 -3.44 7.73
CA LEU A 144 5.99 -4.68 8.30
C LEU A 144 6.79 -5.49 7.27
N LEU A 145 6.70 -5.14 5.99
CA LEU A 145 7.35 -5.83 4.88
C LEU A 145 8.37 -4.90 4.24
N VAL A 146 9.57 -5.43 3.99
CA VAL A 146 10.59 -4.77 3.17
C VAL A 146 11.09 -5.77 2.13
N TYR A 147 11.09 -5.37 0.87
CA TYR A 147 11.74 -6.11 -0.21
C TYR A 147 13.23 -5.74 -0.25
N GLN A 148 14.10 -6.75 -0.15
CA GLN A 148 15.55 -6.59 -0.08
C GLN A 148 16.26 -6.97 -1.40
N GLY A 149 15.50 -7.16 -2.48
CA GLY A 149 16.01 -7.61 -3.78
C GLY A 149 16.16 -9.13 -3.89
N LYS A 150 16.24 -9.61 -5.14
CA LYS A 150 16.55 -11.00 -5.50
C LYS A 150 15.69 -12.03 -4.74
N GLY A 151 14.39 -11.76 -4.69
CA GLY A 151 13.38 -12.60 -4.05
C GLY A 151 13.35 -12.57 -2.53
N LYS A 152 14.17 -11.72 -1.88
CA LYS A 152 14.29 -11.67 -0.42
C LYS A 152 13.33 -10.66 0.20
N PHE A 153 12.48 -11.13 1.10
CA PHE A 153 11.54 -10.32 1.86
C PHE A 153 11.88 -10.38 3.35
N ALA A 154 12.01 -9.21 3.99
CA ALA A 154 12.08 -9.08 5.43
C ALA A 154 10.68 -8.76 5.96
N ILE A 155 10.06 -9.70 6.68
CA ILE A 155 8.67 -9.59 7.14
C ILE A 155 8.63 -9.65 8.66
N ARG A 156 8.17 -8.58 9.30
CA ARG A 156 7.94 -8.55 10.74
C ARG A 156 6.54 -9.07 11.07
N PRO A 157 6.38 -9.99 12.03
CA PRO A 157 5.05 -10.41 12.51
C PRO A 157 4.25 -9.25 13.12
N ASP A 158 4.95 -8.35 13.80
CA ASP A 158 4.41 -7.14 14.44
C ASP A 158 5.50 -6.06 14.51
N LYS A 159 5.16 -4.86 15.02
CA LYS A 159 6.09 -3.71 15.03
C LYS A 159 7.30 -3.88 15.96
N LYS A 160 7.23 -4.77 16.96
CA LYS A 160 8.26 -4.96 17.99
C LYS A 160 9.15 -6.16 17.67
N SER A 161 8.63 -7.13 16.93
CA SER A 161 9.36 -8.33 16.54
C SER A 161 10.42 -8.05 15.47
N SER A 162 11.52 -8.81 15.53
CA SER A 162 12.54 -8.85 14.48
C SER A 162 11.99 -9.40 13.17
N PRO A 163 12.50 -8.97 12.01
CA PRO A 163 12.02 -9.45 10.72
C PRO A 163 12.43 -10.91 10.49
N VAL A 164 11.50 -11.69 9.94
CA VAL A 164 11.76 -13.01 9.39
C VAL A 164 12.12 -12.85 7.92
N ILE A 165 13.28 -13.35 7.52
CA ILE A 165 13.72 -13.33 6.13
C ILE A 165 13.12 -14.51 5.37
N LYS A 166 12.44 -14.22 4.27
CA LYS A 166 11.89 -15.22 3.34
C LYS A 166 12.40 -14.95 1.94
N THR A 167 13.10 -15.92 1.36
CA THR A 167 13.50 -15.87 -0.05
C THR A 167 12.53 -16.72 -0.87
N VAL A 168 11.98 -16.13 -1.93
CA VAL A 168 11.00 -16.77 -2.80
C VAL A 168 11.39 -16.62 -4.27
N LYS A 169 10.96 -17.57 -5.11
CA LYS A 169 11.12 -17.48 -6.57
C LYS A 169 9.95 -16.76 -7.25
N SER A 170 8.79 -16.74 -6.59
CA SER A 170 7.55 -16.19 -7.14
C SER A 170 6.71 -15.52 -6.06
N VAL A 171 6.05 -14.43 -6.41
CA VAL A 171 5.18 -13.65 -5.53
C VAL A 171 3.78 -13.58 -6.13
N GLY A 172 2.78 -14.00 -5.36
CA GLY A 172 1.37 -13.79 -5.68
C GLY A 172 0.92 -12.44 -5.11
N MET A 173 0.28 -11.62 -5.94
CA MET A 173 -0.19 -10.29 -5.58
C MET A 173 -1.67 -10.18 -5.91
N ILE A 174 -2.47 -9.75 -4.93
CA ILE A 174 -3.90 -9.48 -5.10
C ILE A 174 -4.13 -8.03 -4.68
N ALA A 175 -4.52 -7.20 -5.64
CA ALA A 175 -4.77 -5.78 -5.43
C ALA A 175 -6.24 -5.44 -5.71
N GLY A 176 -6.80 -4.52 -4.94
CA GLY A 176 -8.12 -3.92 -5.19
C GLY A 176 -8.04 -2.39 -5.18
N GLY A 177 -8.49 -1.74 -6.26
CA GLY A 177 -8.51 -0.28 -6.37
C GLY A 177 -7.15 0.37 -6.09
N THR A 178 -7.09 1.28 -5.10
CA THR A 178 -5.83 1.97 -4.72
C THR A 178 -4.80 1.04 -4.06
N GLY A 179 -5.14 -0.20 -3.73
CA GLY A 179 -4.21 -1.21 -3.21
C GLY A 179 -3.14 -1.66 -4.20
N ILE A 180 -3.17 -1.16 -5.44
CA ILE A 180 -2.14 -1.44 -6.46
C ILE A 180 -0.79 -0.78 -6.16
N THR A 181 -0.76 0.36 -5.47
CA THR A 181 0.47 1.13 -5.27
C THR A 181 1.59 0.39 -4.52
N PRO A 182 1.35 -0.34 -3.41
CA PRO A 182 2.39 -1.17 -2.80
C PRO A 182 2.85 -2.33 -3.70
N MET A 183 1.95 -2.88 -4.52
CA MET A 183 2.32 -3.95 -5.45
C MET A 183 3.22 -3.39 -6.56
N LEU A 184 2.86 -2.22 -7.11
CA LEU A 184 3.63 -1.56 -8.16
C LEU A 184 5.05 -1.20 -7.69
N GLN A 185 5.20 -0.76 -6.43
CA GLN A 185 6.51 -0.46 -5.85
C GLN A 185 7.42 -1.71 -5.86
N VAL A 186 6.90 -2.86 -5.44
CA VAL A 186 7.63 -4.14 -5.44
C VAL A 186 7.89 -4.64 -6.87
N ILE A 187 6.89 -4.58 -7.75
CA ILE A 187 7.02 -4.99 -9.16
C ILE A 187 8.12 -4.18 -9.83
N ARG A 188 8.10 -2.84 -9.73
CA ARG A 188 9.12 -1.97 -10.33
C ARG A 188 10.52 -2.28 -9.80
N ALA A 189 10.66 -2.50 -8.49
CA ALA A 189 11.95 -2.86 -7.89
C ALA A 189 12.50 -4.20 -8.45
N ILE A 190 11.65 -5.20 -8.62
CA ILE A 190 12.04 -6.51 -9.20
C ILE A 190 12.39 -6.35 -10.68
N MET A 191 11.56 -5.66 -11.45
CA MET A 191 11.75 -5.55 -12.90
C MET A 191 12.99 -4.72 -13.26
N LYS A 192 13.32 -3.73 -12.43
CA LYS A 192 14.50 -2.86 -12.59
C LYS A 192 15.82 -3.62 -12.44
N ASP A 193 15.90 -4.63 -11.58
CA ASP A 193 17.10 -5.45 -11.42
C ASP A 193 17.10 -6.60 -12.44
N PRO A 194 18.03 -6.62 -13.43
CA PRO A 194 18.11 -7.70 -14.41
C PRO A 194 18.54 -9.04 -13.78
N ASP A 195 19.23 -9.03 -12.64
CA ASP A 195 19.66 -10.23 -11.92
C ASP A 195 18.58 -10.79 -10.98
N ASP A 196 17.44 -10.12 -10.87
CA ASP A 196 16.34 -10.54 -10.01
C ASP A 196 15.37 -11.44 -10.78
N HIS A 197 15.51 -12.75 -10.62
CA HIS A 197 14.67 -13.72 -11.32
C HIS A 197 13.29 -13.97 -10.68
N THR A 198 12.84 -13.08 -9.77
CA THR A 198 11.55 -13.23 -9.10
C THR A 198 10.38 -13.03 -10.07
N VAL A 199 9.44 -13.98 -10.08
CA VAL A 199 8.23 -13.90 -10.92
C VAL A 199 7.05 -13.33 -10.13
N CYS A 200 6.45 -12.24 -10.60
CA CYS A 200 5.28 -11.60 -10.02
C CYS A 200 3.99 -12.01 -10.75
N HIS A 201 3.00 -12.46 -10.00
CA HIS A 201 1.66 -12.78 -10.49
C HIS A 201 0.65 -11.83 -9.86
N LEU A 202 0.15 -10.87 -10.63
CA LEU A 202 -0.81 -9.87 -10.16
C LEU A 202 -2.23 -10.19 -10.64
N LEU A 203 -3.14 -10.36 -9.69
CA LEU A 203 -4.58 -10.29 -9.91
C LEU A 203 -5.08 -8.93 -9.42
N PHE A 204 -5.57 -8.09 -10.33
CA PHE A 204 -6.00 -6.73 -10.02
C PHE A 204 -7.52 -6.55 -10.19
N ALA A 205 -8.21 -6.31 -9.08
CA ALA A 205 -9.65 -6.14 -9.00
C ALA A 205 -10.07 -4.66 -8.96
N ASN A 206 -11.05 -4.28 -9.78
CA ASN A 206 -11.63 -2.94 -9.81
C ASN A 206 -13.16 -3.00 -10.01
N GLN A 207 -13.88 -1.90 -9.77
CA GLN A 207 -15.34 -1.90 -9.96
C GLN A 207 -15.72 -1.92 -11.44
N THR A 208 -15.05 -1.11 -12.26
CA THR A 208 -15.23 -1.05 -13.71
C THR A 208 -13.88 -1.00 -14.41
N GLU A 209 -13.86 -1.16 -15.72
CA GLU A 209 -12.64 -1.01 -16.52
C GLU A 209 -12.04 0.41 -16.45
N LYS A 210 -12.90 1.43 -16.31
CA LYS A 210 -12.50 2.84 -16.18
C LYS A 210 -11.81 3.14 -14.85
N ASP A 211 -12.01 2.28 -13.85
CA ASP A 211 -11.40 2.39 -12.52
C ASP A 211 -10.01 1.74 -12.44
N ILE A 212 -9.55 1.05 -13.48
CA ILE A 212 -8.24 0.38 -13.47
C ILE A 212 -7.14 1.43 -13.43
N LEU A 213 -6.59 1.64 -12.24
CA LEU A 213 -5.51 2.60 -12.00
C LEU A 213 -4.21 2.10 -12.63
N LEU A 214 -3.48 3.03 -13.27
CA LEU A 214 -2.14 2.78 -13.83
C LEU A 214 -2.12 1.63 -14.87
N ARG A 215 -3.21 1.49 -15.63
CA ARG A 215 -3.32 0.45 -16.66
C ARG A 215 -2.22 0.54 -17.71
N PRO A 216 -1.91 1.70 -18.32
CA PRO A 216 -0.84 1.80 -19.31
C PRO A 216 0.50 1.33 -18.76
N GLU A 217 0.86 1.73 -17.54
CA GLU A 217 2.12 1.37 -16.89
C GLU A 217 2.21 -0.13 -16.56
N LEU A 218 1.10 -0.75 -16.14
CA LEU A 218 1.06 -2.19 -15.89
C LEU A 218 1.15 -2.99 -17.19
N GLU A 219 0.50 -2.53 -18.26
CA GLU A 219 0.55 -3.17 -19.58
C GLU A 219 1.96 -3.06 -20.19
N GLU A 220 2.61 -1.90 -20.06
CA GLU A 220 4.01 -1.69 -20.47
C GLU A 220 4.97 -2.64 -19.76
N LEU A 221 4.90 -2.70 -18.42
CA LEU A 221 5.68 -3.65 -17.61
C LEU A 221 5.44 -5.11 -18.04
N ARG A 222 4.19 -5.46 -18.40
CA ARG A 222 3.86 -6.81 -18.87
C ARG A 222 4.50 -7.10 -20.22
N ASN A 223 4.51 -6.12 -21.13
CA ASN A 223 5.06 -6.29 -22.46
C ASN A 223 6.60 -6.39 -22.41
N GLU A 224 7.27 -5.55 -21.62
CA GLU A 224 8.73 -5.55 -21.46
C GLU A 224 9.26 -6.73 -20.65
N HIS A 225 8.49 -7.19 -19.66
CA HIS A 225 8.94 -8.22 -18.71
C HIS A 225 8.01 -9.42 -18.61
N SER A 226 7.38 -9.80 -19.72
CA SER A 226 6.37 -10.88 -19.77
C SER A 226 6.82 -12.20 -19.15
N ALA A 227 8.13 -12.51 -19.15
CA ALA A 227 8.68 -13.70 -18.49
C ALA A 227 8.54 -13.65 -16.95
N ARG A 228 8.73 -12.46 -16.35
CA ARG A 228 8.76 -12.24 -14.89
C ARG A 228 7.50 -11.55 -14.36
N PHE A 229 6.67 -10.94 -15.20
CA PHE A 229 5.44 -10.28 -14.78
C PHE A 229 4.22 -10.84 -15.49
N LYS A 230 3.30 -11.41 -14.70
CA LYS A 230 2.04 -11.99 -15.17
C LYS A 230 0.89 -11.18 -14.58
N LEU A 231 -0.02 -10.71 -15.44
CA LEU A 231 -1.03 -9.73 -15.10
C LEU A 231 -2.41 -10.20 -15.52
N TRP A 232 -3.36 -10.15 -14.58
CA TRP A 232 -4.78 -10.43 -14.79
C TRP A 232 -5.63 -9.35 -14.16
N TYR A 233 -6.75 -9.04 -14.80
CA TYR A 233 -7.76 -8.12 -14.30
C TYR A 233 -9.05 -8.85 -13.98
N THR A 234 -9.75 -8.37 -12.96
CA THR A 234 -11.16 -8.70 -12.72
C THR A 234 -11.93 -7.42 -12.45
N VAL A 235 -13.17 -7.35 -12.94
CA VAL A 235 -14.05 -6.20 -12.71
C VAL A 235 -15.42 -6.64 -12.22
N ASP A 236 -16.00 -5.89 -11.29
CA ASP A 236 -17.35 -6.18 -10.77
C ASP A 236 -18.41 -5.99 -11.87
N ARG A 237 -18.27 -4.90 -12.64
CA ARG A 237 -19.15 -4.51 -13.75
C ARG A 237 -18.34 -4.45 -15.05
N ALA A 238 -18.35 -5.55 -15.78
CA ALA A 238 -17.79 -5.61 -17.14
C ALA A 238 -18.60 -4.73 -18.11
N PRO A 239 -17.95 -4.08 -19.10
CA PRO A 239 -18.65 -3.40 -20.17
C PRO A 239 -19.48 -4.38 -21.01
N GLU A 240 -20.53 -3.89 -21.64
CA GLU A 240 -21.31 -4.68 -22.61
C GLU A 240 -20.48 -4.85 -23.89
N GLY A 241 -19.84 -6.02 -24.05
CA GLY A 241 -19.01 -6.36 -25.21
C GLY A 241 -18.01 -7.50 -24.94
N GLU A 242 -17.77 -8.36 -25.93
CA GLU A 242 -17.07 -9.67 -25.79
C GLU A 242 -15.54 -9.63 -25.57
N SER A 243 -14.90 -8.46 -25.54
CA SER A 243 -13.42 -8.36 -25.48
C SER A 243 -12.85 -7.75 -24.19
N GLY A 244 -13.69 -7.38 -23.22
CA GLY A 244 -13.27 -6.75 -21.96
C GLY A 244 -12.91 -7.73 -20.82
N PRO A 245 -12.34 -7.23 -19.70
CA PRO A 245 -12.10 -8.04 -18.50
C PRO A 245 -13.41 -8.72 -18.06
N ARG A 246 -13.44 -10.06 -18.06
CA ARG A 246 -14.68 -10.81 -17.76
C ARG A 246 -15.03 -10.68 -16.28
N ARG A 247 -16.34 -10.63 -15.97
CA ARG A 247 -16.82 -11.01 -14.63
C ARG A 247 -16.49 -12.48 -14.44
N GLY A 248 -15.60 -12.83 -13.52
CA GLY A 248 -15.14 -14.20 -13.45
C GLY A 248 -14.56 -14.59 -12.10
N ALA A 249 -15.21 -15.56 -11.46
CA ALA A 249 -14.67 -16.34 -10.36
C ALA A 249 -13.26 -16.82 -10.73
N PHE A 250 -12.25 -16.28 -10.05
CA PHE A 250 -10.87 -16.66 -10.28
C PHE A 250 -10.59 -17.97 -9.55
N CYS A 251 -10.34 -19.05 -10.30
CA CYS A 251 -9.88 -20.29 -9.70
C CYS A 251 -8.43 -20.11 -9.26
N LEU A 252 -8.18 -20.02 -7.94
CA LEU A 252 -6.86 -19.84 -7.33
C LEU A 252 -5.86 -20.99 -7.64
N HIS A 253 -6.24 -21.99 -8.44
CA HIS A 253 -5.38 -23.08 -8.90
C HIS A 253 -4.03 -22.60 -9.45
N GLY A 254 -4.03 -21.56 -10.29
CA GLY A 254 -2.80 -21.02 -10.89
C GLY A 254 -1.93 -20.24 -9.90
N LEU A 255 -2.53 -19.45 -9.00
CA LEU A 255 -1.83 -18.64 -8.01
C LEU A 255 -1.30 -19.48 -6.83
N LEU A 256 -2.03 -20.53 -6.43
CA LEU A 256 -1.72 -21.34 -5.25
C LEU A 256 -1.24 -22.77 -5.55
N GLY A 257 -1.26 -23.21 -6.81
CA GLY A 257 -0.74 -24.53 -7.20
C GLY A 257 -1.44 -25.73 -6.56
N CYS A 258 -2.73 -25.61 -6.23
CA CYS A 258 -3.47 -26.65 -5.51
C CYS A 258 -4.50 -27.33 -6.42
N SER A 259 -4.21 -28.53 -6.93
CA SER A 259 -5.03 -29.30 -7.88
C SER A 259 -6.38 -29.81 -7.34
N ARG A 260 -6.87 -29.33 -6.19
CA ARG A 260 -7.99 -29.96 -5.46
C ARG A 260 -8.99 -29.01 -4.78
N TRP A 261 -9.15 -27.80 -5.30
CA TRP A 261 -10.31 -26.96 -4.97
C TRP A 261 -11.22 -26.84 -6.19
N GLY A 262 -12.47 -27.29 -6.04
CA GLY A 262 -13.49 -27.24 -7.09
C GLY A 262 -13.94 -25.81 -7.36
N CYS A 263 -14.25 -25.54 -8.63
CA CYS A 263 -14.77 -24.26 -9.10
C CYS A 263 -16.12 -23.99 -8.44
N VAL A 264 -16.28 -22.87 -7.71
CA VAL A 264 -17.62 -22.43 -7.26
C VAL A 264 -18.24 -21.66 -8.41
N ARG A 265 -19.12 -22.34 -9.14
CA ARG A 265 -20.03 -21.76 -10.13
C ARG A 265 -21.26 -21.28 -9.36
N GLU A 266 -21.57 -19.99 -9.37
CA GLU A 266 -22.94 -19.53 -9.10
C GLU A 266 -23.73 -19.79 -10.38
N GLU A 267 -24.44 -20.92 -10.45
CA GLU A 267 -25.51 -21.10 -11.41
C GLU A 267 -26.77 -20.44 -10.82
N GLY A 268 -27.18 -19.32 -11.41
CA GLY A 268 -28.51 -18.79 -11.19
C GLY A 268 -29.51 -19.55 -12.05
N SER A 269 -30.35 -20.39 -11.43
CA SER A 269 -31.81 -20.45 -11.61
C SER A 269 -32.41 -21.73 -11.00
N GLU A 270 -33.52 -21.53 -10.28
CA GLU A 270 -34.65 -22.43 -10.00
C GLU A 270 -34.44 -23.79 -9.28
N GLY A 271 -34.92 -23.81 -8.03
CA GLY A 271 -35.79 -24.86 -7.49
C GLY A 271 -35.37 -26.33 -7.57
N SER A 272 -34.74 -26.85 -6.51
CA SER A 272 -35.11 -28.14 -5.89
C SER A 272 -34.28 -28.42 -4.64
N ARG A 273 -34.94 -28.90 -3.58
CA ARG A 273 -34.29 -29.36 -2.33
C ARG A 273 -33.78 -30.77 -2.53
N HIS A 274 -32.47 -31.01 -2.38
CA HIS A 274 -31.95 -32.32 -2.02
C HIS A 274 -30.79 -32.20 -1.01
N HIS A 275 -30.99 -32.82 0.16
CA HIS A 275 -29.97 -33.04 1.18
C HIS A 275 -29.02 -34.17 0.73
N TRP A 276 -27.71 -33.92 0.80
CA TRP A 276 -26.69 -34.99 0.81
C TRP A 276 -25.58 -34.67 1.80
N GLY A 277 -25.30 -35.64 2.68
CA GLY A 277 -24.44 -35.52 3.85
C GLY A 277 -22.93 -35.48 3.54
N LEU A 278 -22.21 -34.73 4.36
CA LEU A 278 -20.77 -34.55 4.34
C LEU A 278 -20.04 -35.81 4.83
N ASN A 279 -19.03 -36.26 4.08
CA ASN A 279 -17.94 -37.07 4.63
C ASN A 279 -16.61 -36.40 4.25
N ALA A 280 -16.23 -35.37 4.99
CA ALA A 280 -15.03 -34.56 4.75
C ALA A 280 -13.79 -35.20 5.39
N ARG A 281 -12.88 -35.73 4.57
CA ARG A 281 -11.48 -35.98 4.99
C ARG A 281 -10.72 -34.65 5.01
N ARG A 282 -9.90 -34.44 6.05
CA ARG A 282 -9.18 -33.18 6.34
C ARG A 282 -8.29 -32.72 5.16
N PRO A 283 -8.30 -31.42 4.79
CA PRO A 283 -7.39 -30.87 3.79
C PRO A 283 -5.97 -30.61 4.36
N PRO A 284 -4.91 -30.66 3.52
CA PRO A 284 -3.54 -30.28 3.91
C PRO A 284 -3.39 -28.74 4.06
N PRO A 285 -2.37 -28.24 4.79
CA PRO A 285 -2.21 -26.81 5.07
C PRO A 285 -1.84 -26.00 3.81
N GLY A 286 -2.47 -24.83 3.65
CA GLY A 286 -2.31 -23.92 2.50
C GLY A 286 -1.32 -22.76 2.74
N PRO A 287 -1.09 -21.92 1.71
CA PRO A 287 -0.11 -20.82 1.72
C PRO A 287 -0.45 -19.68 2.69
N GLN A 288 0.58 -18.99 3.21
CA GLN A 288 0.43 -17.87 4.13
C GLN A 288 0.06 -16.58 3.37
N ALA A 289 -1.16 -16.08 3.59
CA ALA A 289 -1.63 -14.79 3.11
C ALA A 289 -1.40 -13.70 4.17
N PHE A 290 -0.89 -12.54 3.76
CA PHE A 290 -0.69 -11.40 4.66
C PHE A 290 -1.62 -10.25 4.25
N PRO A 291 -2.54 -9.82 5.13
CA PRO A 291 -3.40 -8.67 4.87
C PRO A 291 -2.67 -7.36 5.18
N CYS A 292 -2.76 -6.38 4.28
CA CYS A 292 -2.62 -4.97 4.66
C CYS A 292 -3.78 -4.60 5.60
N LEU A 293 -3.47 -4.00 6.75
CA LEU A 293 -4.40 -3.81 7.88
C LEU A 293 -5.72 -3.10 7.51
N ARG A 294 -6.84 -3.85 7.59
CA ARG A 294 -8.17 -3.38 8.03
C ARG A 294 -8.94 -4.50 8.76
N ARG A 295 -9.73 -4.13 9.76
CA ARG A 295 -10.75 -4.98 10.42
C ARG A 295 -11.90 -5.30 9.43
N PRO A 296 -12.59 -6.44 9.56
CA PRO A 296 -13.17 -7.15 8.43
C PRO A 296 -14.56 -6.65 8.04
N SER A 297 -14.81 -6.62 6.72
CA SER A 297 -16.13 -6.82 6.12
C SER A 297 -16.09 -7.84 4.97
N LEU A 298 -15.16 -8.81 5.03
CA LEU A 298 -15.21 -10.03 4.23
C LEU A 298 -15.12 -11.23 5.15
N GLY A 299 -15.92 -12.26 4.83
CA GLY A 299 -16.07 -13.49 5.61
C GLY A 299 -14.73 -14.11 6.01
N SER A 300 -14.68 -14.52 7.28
CA SER A 300 -13.49 -15.04 7.96
C SER A 300 -12.93 -16.30 7.30
N LEU A 301 -11.70 -16.22 6.78
CA LEU A 301 -10.82 -17.38 6.60
C LEU A 301 -9.90 -17.47 7.82
N ARG A 302 -10.23 -18.33 8.80
CA ARG A 302 -9.34 -18.66 9.92
C ARG A 302 -8.36 -19.75 9.49
N GLY A 303 -7.07 -19.42 9.45
CA GLY A 303 -5.98 -20.40 9.36
C GLY A 303 -5.29 -20.61 10.71
N ARG A 304 -5.24 -21.86 11.18
CA ARG A 304 -4.35 -22.30 12.29
C ARG A 304 -2.94 -22.61 11.75
N SER A 305 -1.96 -22.57 12.65
CA SER A 305 -0.51 -22.69 12.48
C SER A 305 -0.04 -23.89 11.63
N PRO A 306 0.97 -23.76 10.73
CA PRO A 306 1.54 -24.91 10.04
C PRO A 306 3.03 -25.17 10.32
N GLY A 307 3.38 -26.47 10.33
CA GLY A 307 4.75 -27.01 10.19
C GLY A 307 5.30 -26.87 8.75
N PRO A 308 6.44 -27.51 8.41
CA PRO A 308 7.29 -27.09 7.29
C PRO A 308 6.70 -27.48 5.93
N VAL A 309 6.77 -26.57 4.94
CA VAL A 309 6.25 -26.78 3.58
C VAL A 309 7.30 -26.42 2.52
N LEU A 310 7.48 -27.34 1.56
CA LEU A 310 8.30 -27.22 0.34
C LEU A 310 7.77 -26.10 -0.58
N GLY A 311 8.66 -25.19 -1.02
CA GLY A 311 8.38 -24.16 -2.02
C GLY A 311 7.80 -22.87 -1.44
N SER A 312 8.66 -22.03 -0.85
CA SER A 312 8.29 -20.74 -0.25
C SER A 312 7.57 -19.83 -1.27
N ARG A 313 6.25 -19.67 -1.16
CA ARG A 313 5.46 -18.66 -1.87
C ARG A 313 5.03 -17.58 -0.89
N VAL A 314 5.09 -16.32 -1.31
CA VAL A 314 4.51 -15.18 -0.57
C VAL A 314 3.29 -14.70 -1.32
N VAL A 315 2.16 -14.54 -0.61
CA VAL A 315 0.95 -13.92 -1.13
C VAL A 315 0.71 -12.60 -0.41
N ALA A 316 0.75 -11.50 -1.17
CA ALA A 316 0.45 -10.16 -0.68
C ALA A 316 -0.97 -9.76 -1.10
N VAL A 317 -1.79 -9.31 -0.15
CA VAL A 317 -3.17 -8.87 -0.40
C VAL A 317 -3.34 -7.43 0.09
N CYS A 318 -3.74 -6.53 -0.82
CA CYS A 318 -4.03 -5.13 -0.50
C CYS A 318 -5.32 -4.66 -1.16
N THR A 319 -6.28 -4.21 -0.35
CA THR A 319 -7.58 -3.69 -0.80
C THR A 319 -7.85 -2.37 -0.10
N SER A 320 -8.46 -1.41 -0.80
CA SER A 320 -8.89 -0.11 -0.26
C SER A 320 -10.16 -0.19 0.59
#